data_AF-C6ZDG3-F1
#
_entry.id   AF-C6ZDG3-F1
#
_cell.length_a   1.000
_cell.length_b   1.000
_cell.length_c   1.000
_cell.angle_alpha   90.00
_cell.angle_beta   90.00
_cell.angle_gamma   90.00
#
_symmetry.space_group_name_H-M   'P 1'
#
loop_
_entity.id
_entity.type
_entity.pdbx_description
1 polymer ?
#
loop_
_entity_poly.entity_id
_entity_poly.type
_entity_poly.pdbx_seq_one_letter_code
_entity_poly.pdbx_strand_id
1 'polypeptide(L)'
;MKKSILLSLVLVLTVMLAACSNDKPKDDNSHSERHAPKNVKKITEKDIFNSDKKGATLSESEANKAIKKYLDVNSDIIDNKYLLQYKIDKQIGTDKKITDEQAERLSELSHNAVKNDVRFKKFVEENKLPQGYQENVDRIIKYFTALNTTIKNADEDLEQLDYQPQNELNVVDVSTKYAGDVNGKQQDKIKKFLKDKGIESDAVDK
;
A
#
# COMPACT_ATOMS: atom_id res chain seq x y z
N MET A 1 -63.09 10.70 -43.95
CA MET A 1 -63.74 9.94 -42.87
C MET A 1 -63.08 8.57 -42.76
N LYS A 2 -62.71 8.18 -41.52
CA LYS A 2 -62.25 6.84 -41.07
C LYS A 2 -60.82 6.46 -41.51
N LYS A 3 -59.97 5.83 -40.71
CA LYS A 3 -59.95 5.45 -39.28
C LYS A 3 -58.49 5.08 -38.95
N SER A 4 -58.18 5.15 -37.66
CA SER A 4 -56.90 4.97 -36.96
C SER A 4 -55.95 3.85 -37.40
N ILE A 5 -54.68 4.24 -37.40
CA ILE A 5 -53.50 3.59 -36.79
C ILE A 5 -53.84 2.35 -35.95
N LEU A 6 -53.21 1.22 -36.28
CA LEU A 6 -52.98 0.12 -35.34
C LEU A 6 -51.67 -0.61 -35.67
N LEU A 7 -50.97 -0.91 -34.58
CA LEU A 7 -49.61 -1.40 -34.46
C LEU A 7 -49.34 -2.68 -35.27
N SER A 8 -48.14 -2.76 -35.84
CA SER A 8 -47.40 -4.01 -35.96
C SER A 8 -45.91 -3.75 -35.79
N LEU A 9 -45.51 -3.60 -34.53
CA LEU A 9 -44.11 -3.64 -34.11
C LEU A 9 -43.74 -5.13 -33.94
N VAL A 10 -43.09 -5.71 -34.95
CA VAL A 10 -42.42 -7.01 -34.82
C VAL A 10 -40.96 -6.80 -35.21
N LEU A 11 -40.21 -6.25 -34.25
CA LEU A 11 -38.77 -6.16 -34.31
C LEU A 11 -38.20 -7.51 -33.84
N VAL A 12 -37.94 -8.42 -34.79
CA VAL A 12 -37.19 -9.64 -34.49
C VAL A 12 -35.71 -9.26 -34.38
N LEU A 13 -35.30 -8.87 -33.18
CA LEU A 13 -33.90 -8.77 -32.79
C LEU A 13 -33.47 -10.17 -32.32
N THR A 14 -32.94 -10.98 -33.23
CA THR A 14 -32.22 -12.21 -32.84
C THR A 14 -30.91 -11.81 -32.18
N VAL A 15 -30.93 -11.73 -30.86
CA VAL A 15 -29.72 -11.67 -30.05
C VAL A 15 -29.09 -13.07 -30.11
N MET A 16 -28.04 -13.24 -30.91
CA MET A 16 -27.09 -14.32 -30.75
C MET A 16 -26.33 -14.07 -29.44
N LEU A 17 -26.90 -14.53 -28.31
CA LEU A 17 -26.16 -14.76 -27.08
C LEU A 17 -25.23 -15.96 -27.35
N ALA A 18 -24.07 -15.68 -27.93
CA ALA A 18 -22.96 -16.62 -27.86
C ALA A 18 -22.66 -16.83 -26.38
N ALA A 19 -22.83 -18.08 -25.97
CA ALA A 19 -22.79 -18.54 -24.60
C ALA A 19 -21.55 -18.04 -23.87
N CYS A 20 -21.79 -17.48 -22.69
CA CYS A 20 -20.84 -17.33 -21.61
C CYS A 20 -20.02 -18.62 -21.50
N SER A 21 -18.69 -18.49 -21.46
CA SER A 21 -17.85 -19.63 -21.06
C SER A 21 -18.33 -20.09 -19.69
N ASN A 22 -18.66 -21.37 -19.62
CA ASN A 22 -18.89 -22.08 -18.36
C ASN A 22 -17.55 -22.26 -17.65
N ASP A 23 -16.97 -21.16 -17.19
CA ASP A 23 -16.03 -21.22 -16.09
C ASP A 23 -16.86 -21.22 -14.82
N LYS A 24 -16.98 -22.42 -14.24
CA LYS A 24 -17.47 -22.62 -12.88
C LYS A 24 -16.87 -21.53 -11.99
N PRO A 25 -17.61 -20.98 -11.01
CA PRO A 25 -16.99 -20.12 -10.03
C PRO A 25 -15.91 -20.96 -9.34
N LYS A 26 -14.65 -20.65 -9.61
CA LYS A 26 -13.58 -21.11 -8.73
C LYS A 26 -13.87 -20.39 -7.43
N ASP A 27 -14.08 -21.16 -6.37
CA ASP A 27 -13.97 -20.68 -5.00
C ASP A 27 -12.62 -19.96 -4.88
N ASP A 28 -12.64 -18.65 -5.05
CA ASP A 28 -11.48 -17.77 -4.99
C ASP A 28 -11.16 -17.42 -3.53
N ASN A 29 -11.36 -18.38 -2.62
CA ASN A 29 -10.80 -18.33 -1.27
C ASN A 29 -9.28 -18.61 -1.27
N SER A 30 -8.62 -18.63 -2.44
CA SER A 30 -7.20 -18.96 -2.58
C SER A 30 -6.25 -17.75 -2.65
N HIS A 31 -6.78 -16.52 -2.65
CA HIS A 31 -5.95 -15.31 -2.76
C HIS A 31 -5.01 -15.09 -1.56
N SER A 32 -5.32 -15.65 -0.38
CA SER A 32 -4.49 -15.43 0.81
C SER A 32 -3.32 -16.41 0.96
N GLU A 33 -3.40 -17.66 0.46
CA GLU A 33 -2.39 -18.69 0.78
C GLU A 33 -1.11 -18.67 -0.06
N ARG A 34 -1.16 -18.18 -1.30
CA ARG A 34 0.00 -18.28 -2.22
C ARG A 34 1.01 -17.14 -2.15
N HIS A 35 0.67 -16.01 -1.52
CA HIS A 35 1.43 -14.76 -1.69
C HIS A 35 2.00 -14.17 -0.39
N ALA A 36 1.65 -14.71 0.78
CA ALA A 36 2.22 -14.24 2.04
C ALA A 36 3.72 -14.57 2.11
N PRO A 37 4.60 -13.58 2.32
CA PRO A 37 6.03 -13.82 2.40
C PRO A 37 6.35 -14.70 3.63
N LYS A 38 7.07 -15.81 3.41
CA LYS A 38 7.29 -16.84 4.45
C LYS A 38 8.36 -16.47 5.47
N ASN A 39 9.38 -15.71 5.04
CA ASN A 39 10.55 -15.35 5.84
C ASN A 39 10.72 -13.84 5.83
N VAL A 40 9.84 -13.15 6.56
CA VAL A 40 9.92 -11.71 6.68
C VAL A 40 10.90 -11.33 7.78
N LYS A 41 11.79 -10.38 7.50
CA LYS A 41 12.67 -9.80 8.51
C LYS A 41 11.83 -9.09 9.58
N LYS A 42 11.96 -9.47 10.85
CA LYS A 42 11.28 -8.74 11.95
C LYS A 42 11.88 -7.34 12.06
N ILE A 43 11.06 -6.32 11.83
CA ILE A 43 11.46 -4.90 11.96
C ILE A 43 11.22 -4.38 13.37
N THR A 44 12.19 -3.64 13.87
CA THR A 44 12.14 -2.85 15.10
C THR A 44 12.53 -1.40 14.83
N GLU A 45 12.37 -0.52 15.82
CA GLU A 45 12.81 0.87 15.69
C GLU A 45 14.32 1.03 15.43
N LYS A 46 15.15 0.04 15.77
CA LYS A 46 16.60 0.08 15.45
C LYS A 46 16.88 -0.13 13.97
N ASP A 47 15.94 -0.74 13.25
CA ASP A 47 16.09 -1.04 11.83
C ASP A 47 15.70 0.15 10.94
N ILE A 48 14.88 1.08 11.43
CA ILE A 48 14.38 2.17 10.60
C ILE A 48 15.47 3.18 10.25
N PHE A 49 15.23 4.01 9.23
CA PHE A 49 16.19 5.01 8.78
C PHE A 49 16.67 5.87 9.96
N ASN A 50 17.99 6.03 10.09
CA ASN A 50 18.60 6.91 11.07
C ASN A 50 19.91 7.49 10.51
N SER A 51 20.17 8.76 10.78
CA SER A 51 21.40 9.45 10.37
C SER A 51 21.58 10.70 11.22
N ASP A 52 22.80 10.90 11.73
CA ASP A 52 23.18 12.13 12.44
C ASP A 52 23.81 13.18 11.51
N LYS A 53 23.92 12.87 10.21
CA LYS A 53 24.56 13.74 9.22
C LYS A 53 23.65 14.93 8.88
N LYS A 54 24.21 16.13 8.97
CA LYS A 54 23.53 17.41 8.72
C LYS A 54 24.48 18.41 8.06
N GLY A 55 23.95 19.30 7.23
CA GLY A 55 24.67 20.37 6.55
C GLY A 55 25.65 19.91 5.49
N ALA A 56 25.62 18.63 5.08
CA ALA A 56 26.56 18.08 4.11
C ALA A 56 26.03 18.19 2.68
N THR A 57 26.93 18.27 1.70
CA THR A 57 26.61 17.97 0.30
C THR A 57 26.86 16.48 0.07
N LEU A 58 25.80 15.74 -0.25
CA LEU A 58 25.90 14.30 -0.43
C LEU A 58 26.46 13.96 -1.81
N SER A 59 27.33 12.95 -1.86
CA SER A 59 27.66 12.26 -3.10
C SER A 59 26.46 11.44 -3.61
N GLU A 60 26.47 11.07 -4.90
CA GLU A 60 25.46 10.14 -5.44
C GLU A 60 25.44 8.81 -4.68
N SER A 61 26.60 8.25 -4.33
CA SER A 61 26.64 7.02 -3.55
C SER A 61 25.99 7.15 -2.17
N GLU A 62 26.14 8.29 -1.50
CA GLU A 62 25.53 8.51 -0.18
C GLU A 62 24.02 8.70 -0.30
N ALA A 63 23.58 9.49 -1.28
CA ALA A 63 22.16 9.67 -1.57
C ALA A 63 21.50 8.33 -1.94
N ASN A 64 22.11 7.54 -2.82
CA ASN A 64 21.61 6.23 -3.23
C ASN A 64 21.49 5.27 -2.05
N LYS A 65 22.51 5.21 -1.18
CA LYS A 65 22.47 4.36 0.03
C LYS A 65 21.35 4.80 0.98
N ALA A 66 21.15 6.10 1.16
CA ALA A 66 20.09 6.62 2.02
C ALA A 66 18.69 6.31 1.46
N ILE A 67 18.47 6.54 0.15
CA ILE A 67 17.22 6.22 -0.55
C ILE A 67 16.96 4.71 -0.46
N LYS A 68 17.96 3.88 -0.75
CA LYS A 68 17.82 2.42 -0.67
C LYS A 68 17.43 1.99 0.75
N LYS A 69 18.12 2.50 1.78
CA LYS A 69 17.82 2.17 3.18
C LYS A 69 16.37 2.54 3.54
N TYR A 70 15.92 3.71 3.11
CA TYR A 70 14.54 4.15 3.33
C TYR A 70 13.52 3.22 2.67
N LEU A 71 13.76 2.83 1.41
CA LEU A 71 12.88 1.93 0.66
C LEU A 71 12.89 0.51 1.20
N ASP A 72 14.06 -0.05 1.52
CA ASP A 72 14.20 -1.39 2.11
C ASP A 72 13.39 -1.51 3.41
N VAL A 73 13.44 -0.49 4.26
CA VAL A 73 12.65 -0.46 5.51
C VAL A 73 11.14 -0.41 5.23
N ASN A 74 10.69 0.36 4.25
CA ASN A 74 9.28 0.37 3.86
C ASN A 74 8.85 -1.01 3.33
N SER A 75 9.66 -1.64 2.48
CA SER A 75 9.43 -2.98 1.97
C SER A 75 9.28 -4.00 3.10
N ASP A 76 10.23 -4.03 4.03
CA ASP A 76 10.21 -4.93 5.18
C ASP A 76 8.95 -4.70 6.04
N ILE A 77 8.55 -3.44 6.28
CA ILE A 77 7.34 -3.11 7.05
C ILE A 77 6.09 -3.65 6.36
N ILE A 78 5.95 -3.41 5.05
CA ILE A 78 4.80 -3.87 4.25
C ILE A 78 4.73 -5.41 4.26
N ASP A 79 5.86 -6.10 4.08
CA ASP A 79 5.91 -7.56 4.15
C ASP A 79 5.51 -8.09 5.54
N ASN A 80 5.90 -7.40 6.63
CA ASN A 80 5.48 -7.80 7.98
C ASN A 80 3.96 -7.67 8.14
N LYS A 81 3.37 -6.60 7.61
CA LYS A 81 1.93 -6.38 7.65
C LYS A 81 1.17 -7.41 6.81
N TYR A 82 1.64 -7.73 5.61
CA TYR A 82 1.05 -8.79 4.79
C TYR A 82 1.10 -10.15 5.46
N LEU A 83 2.22 -10.51 6.09
CA LEU A 83 2.32 -11.76 6.84
C LEU A 83 1.37 -11.78 8.05
N LEU A 84 1.18 -10.63 8.71
CA LEU A 84 0.27 -10.51 9.85
C LEU A 84 -1.20 -10.62 9.42
N GLN A 85 -1.58 -9.93 8.35
CA GLN A 85 -2.90 -10.04 7.73
C GLN A 85 -3.21 -11.49 7.34
N TYR A 86 -2.27 -12.16 6.68
CA TYR A 86 -2.42 -13.57 6.32
C TYR A 86 -2.67 -14.47 7.55
N LYS A 87 -2.00 -14.20 8.67
CA LYS A 87 -2.24 -14.94 9.92
C LYS A 87 -3.64 -14.65 10.49
N ILE A 88 -4.08 -13.39 10.44
CA ILE A 88 -5.43 -12.97 10.87
C ILE A 88 -6.49 -13.67 10.03
N ASP A 89 -6.37 -13.66 8.70
CA ASP A 89 -7.32 -14.27 7.76
C ASP A 89 -7.48 -15.78 7.99
N LYS A 90 -6.44 -16.44 8.51
CA LYS A 90 -6.45 -17.88 8.83
C LYS A 90 -7.07 -18.23 10.17
N GLN A 91 -7.43 -17.26 11.01
CA GLN A 91 -8.09 -17.49 12.31
C GLN A 91 -9.59 -17.78 12.18
N ILE A 92 -10.02 -18.43 11.09
CA ILE A 92 -11.42 -18.74 10.84
C ILE A 92 -11.98 -19.61 11.98
N GLY A 93 -13.07 -19.15 12.60
CA GLY A 93 -13.80 -19.89 13.65
C GLY A 93 -13.34 -19.59 15.08
N THR A 94 -12.49 -18.59 15.32
CA THR A 94 -12.20 -18.08 16.67
C THR A 94 -13.15 -16.95 17.05
N ASP A 95 -13.53 -16.86 18.34
CA ASP A 95 -14.39 -15.78 18.85
C ASP A 95 -13.71 -14.41 18.79
N LYS A 96 -12.38 -14.38 18.85
CA LYS A 96 -11.54 -13.18 18.73
C LYS A 96 -10.98 -13.12 17.32
N LYS A 97 -11.24 -12.02 16.59
CA LYS A 97 -10.80 -11.86 15.19
C LYS A 97 -9.33 -11.43 15.07
N ILE A 98 -8.80 -10.72 16.07
CA ILE A 98 -7.41 -10.27 16.15
C ILE A 98 -6.94 -10.32 17.60
N THR A 99 -5.78 -10.92 17.90
CA THR A 99 -5.26 -10.94 19.27
C THR A 99 -4.61 -9.61 19.67
N ASP A 100 -4.44 -9.37 20.98
CA ASP A 100 -3.81 -8.13 21.47
C ASP A 100 -2.36 -8.00 20.97
N GLU A 101 -1.63 -9.11 20.88
CA GLU A 101 -0.27 -9.14 20.30
C GLU A 101 -0.27 -8.75 18.82
N GLN A 102 -1.30 -9.15 18.06
CA GLN A 102 -1.41 -8.79 16.65
C GLN A 102 -1.74 -7.31 16.47
N ALA A 103 -2.67 -6.78 17.28
CA ALA A 103 -3.00 -5.36 17.29
C ALA A 103 -1.79 -4.50 17.69
N GLU A 104 -1.10 -4.86 18.78
CA GLU A 104 0.14 -4.20 19.21
C GLU A 104 1.18 -4.21 18.09
N ARG A 105 1.35 -5.35 17.41
CA ARG A 105 2.31 -5.46 16.31
C ARG A 105 1.94 -4.62 15.08
N LEU A 106 0.66 -4.51 14.71
CA LEU A 106 0.21 -3.61 13.64
C LEU A 106 0.52 -2.15 14.00
N SER A 107 0.18 -1.74 15.22
CA SER A 107 0.46 -0.41 15.75
C SER A 107 1.96 -0.09 15.73
N GLU A 108 2.81 -1.00 16.19
CA GLU A 108 4.28 -0.86 16.13
C GLU A 108 4.79 -0.66 14.70
N LEU A 109 4.31 -1.46 13.74
CA LEU A 109 4.71 -1.37 12.34
C LEU A 109 4.28 -0.03 11.72
N SER A 110 3.06 0.44 12.02
CA SER A 110 2.56 1.76 11.63
C SER A 110 3.40 2.90 12.22
N HIS A 111 3.74 2.84 13.50
CA HIS A 111 4.62 3.82 14.12
C HIS A 111 6.02 3.82 13.51
N ASN A 112 6.57 2.65 13.21
CA ASN A 112 7.88 2.53 12.56
C ASN A 112 7.87 3.12 11.14
N ALA A 113 6.79 2.93 10.37
CA ALA A 113 6.64 3.54 9.05
C ALA A 113 6.68 5.07 9.12
N VAL A 114 5.88 5.66 10.01
CA VAL A 114 5.84 7.12 10.22
C VAL A 114 7.21 7.64 10.68
N LYS A 115 7.87 6.98 11.63
CA LYS A 115 9.21 7.37 12.08
C LYS A 115 10.24 7.28 10.95
N ASN A 116 10.17 6.25 10.10
CA ASN A 116 11.05 6.08 8.94
C ASN A 116 10.88 7.26 7.95
N ASP A 117 9.64 7.62 7.63
CA ASP A 117 9.30 8.75 6.76
C ASP A 117 9.83 10.08 7.31
N VAL A 118 9.57 10.36 8.59
CA VAL A 118 10.01 11.60 9.24
C VAL A 118 11.54 11.69 9.30
N ARG A 119 12.23 10.60 9.69
CA ARG A 119 13.69 10.59 9.79
C ARG A 119 14.37 10.73 8.43
N PHE A 120 13.86 10.07 7.40
CA PHE A 120 14.40 10.19 6.04
C PHE A 120 14.15 11.59 5.45
N LYS A 121 12.93 12.12 5.59
CA LYS A 121 12.60 13.48 5.17
C LYS A 121 13.50 14.50 5.84
N LYS A 122 13.68 14.42 7.17
CA LYS A 122 14.58 15.30 7.92
C LYS A 122 16.01 15.22 7.37
N PHE A 123 16.53 14.02 7.13
CA PHE A 123 17.86 13.85 6.54
C PHE A 123 17.99 14.50 5.16
N VAL A 124 16.95 14.41 4.33
CA VAL A 124 16.92 15.07 3.00
C VAL A 124 16.87 16.59 3.14
N GLU A 125 16.08 17.13 4.07
CA GLU A 125 15.96 18.58 4.31
C GLU A 125 17.22 19.18 4.93
N GLU A 126 17.92 18.43 5.78
CA GLU A 126 19.13 18.88 6.47
C GLU A 126 20.41 18.73 5.63
N ASN A 127 20.35 18.13 4.45
CA ASN A 127 21.52 17.93 3.58
C ASN A 127 21.23 18.36 2.13
N LYS A 128 22.28 18.68 1.39
CA LYS A 128 22.17 19.01 -0.03
C LYS A 128 22.32 17.74 -0.87
N LEU A 129 21.26 17.37 -1.57
CA LEU A 129 21.26 16.25 -2.52
C LEU A 129 22.10 16.56 -3.78
N PRO A 130 22.59 15.53 -4.49
CA PRO A 130 23.21 15.72 -5.80
C PRO A 130 22.23 16.34 -6.81
N GLN A 131 22.77 17.01 -7.83
CA GLN A 131 21.95 17.63 -8.87
C GLN A 131 21.03 16.60 -9.55
N GLY A 132 19.75 16.95 -9.71
CA GLY A 132 18.74 16.10 -10.34
C GLY A 132 18.07 15.07 -9.41
N TYR A 133 18.43 15.01 -8.12
CA TYR A 133 17.80 14.07 -7.18
C TYR A 133 16.53 14.62 -6.53
N GLN A 134 16.51 15.91 -6.18
CA GLN A 134 15.49 16.52 -5.30
C GLN A 134 14.06 16.16 -5.71
N GLU A 135 13.67 16.40 -6.97
CA GLU A 135 12.31 16.13 -7.45
C GLU A 135 11.90 14.65 -7.28
N ASN A 136 12.82 13.72 -7.54
CA ASN A 136 12.52 12.29 -7.44
C ASN A 136 12.53 11.81 -5.99
N VAL A 137 13.40 12.35 -5.14
CA VAL A 137 13.41 12.04 -3.70
C VAL A 137 12.15 12.59 -3.02
N ASP A 138 11.73 13.80 -3.35
CA ASP A 138 10.47 14.37 -2.85
C ASP A 138 9.26 13.55 -3.31
N ARG A 139 9.27 13.05 -4.55
CA ARG A 139 8.25 12.14 -5.07
C ARG A 139 8.21 10.83 -4.28
N ILE A 140 9.37 10.24 -3.99
CA ILE A 140 9.48 9.02 -3.17
C ILE A 140 8.89 9.26 -1.77
N ILE A 141 9.31 10.33 -1.10
CA ILE A 141 8.80 10.69 0.24
C ILE A 141 7.29 10.86 0.22
N LYS A 142 6.77 11.62 -0.75
CA LYS A 142 5.34 11.88 -0.88
C LYS A 142 4.54 10.60 -1.11
N TYR A 143 5.02 9.75 -2.02
CA TYR A 143 4.37 8.48 -2.36
C TYR A 143 4.29 7.55 -1.15
N PHE A 144 5.40 7.30 -0.45
CA PHE A 144 5.42 6.37 0.68
C PHE A 144 4.75 6.95 1.92
N THR A 145 4.83 8.27 2.16
CA THR A 145 4.05 8.91 3.23
C THR A 145 2.54 8.71 2.99
N ALA A 146 2.08 8.89 1.76
CA ALA A 146 0.69 8.66 1.38
C ALA A 146 0.30 7.19 1.56
N LEU A 147 1.11 6.25 1.04
CA LEU A 147 0.88 4.82 1.16
C LEU A 147 0.81 4.37 2.61
N ASN A 148 1.79 4.76 3.43
CA ASN A 148 1.86 4.43 4.85
C ASN A 148 0.68 5.01 5.64
N THR A 149 0.21 6.21 5.26
CA THR A 149 -0.99 6.81 5.87
C THR A 149 -2.24 6.00 5.52
N THR A 150 -2.40 5.60 4.26
CA THR A 150 -3.52 4.75 3.84
C THR A 150 -3.52 3.40 4.56
N ILE A 151 -2.36 2.76 4.67
CA ILE A 151 -2.24 1.47 5.38
C ILE A 151 -2.53 1.64 6.88
N LYS A 152 -2.02 2.71 7.52
CA LYS A 152 -2.27 2.98 8.95
C LYS A 152 -3.77 3.10 9.25
N ASN A 153 -4.53 3.80 8.41
CA ASN A 153 -5.96 3.94 8.60
C ASN A 153 -6.67 2.59 8.47
N ALA A 154 -6.27 1.76 7.50
CA ALA A 154 -6.81 0.40 7.36
C ALA A 154 -6.49 -0.48 8.58
N ASP A 155 -5.29 -0.35 9.16
CA ASP A 155 -4.94 -1.06 10.39
C ASP A 155 -5.79 -0.59 11.58
N GLU A 156 -6.03 0.72 11.72
CA GLU A 156 -6.90 1.28 12.78
C GLU A 156 -8.35 0.78 12.65
N ASP A 157 -8.85 0.62 11.42
CA ASP A 157 -10.15 0.01 11.17
C ASP A 157 -10.16 -1.47 11.58
N LEU A 158 -9.09 -2.23 11.26
CA LEU A 158 -8.95 -3.64 11.66
C LEU A 158 -8.86 -3.81 13.18
N GLU A 159 -8.15 -2.92 13.88
CA GLU A 159 -8.07 -2.89 15.35
C GLU A 159 -9.45 -2.61 15.97
N GLN A 160 -10.28 -1.76 15.35
CA GLN A 160 -11.64 -1.45 15.82
C GLN A 160 -12.66 -2.56 15.56
N LEU A 161 -12.41 -3.49 14.62
CA LEU A 161 -13.32 -4.62 14.37
C LEU A 161 -13.47 -5.59 15.56
N ASP A 162 -12.54 -5.57 16.52
CA ASP A 162 -12.63 -6.31 17.79
C ASP A 162 -13.25 -5.46 18.92
N TYR A 163 -13.44 -4.16 18.69
CA TYR A 163 -13.79 -3.17 19.70
C TYR A 163 -15.10 -2.43 19.37
N GLN A 164 -16.22 -3.14 19.15
CA GLN A 164 -17.56 -2.57 19.44
C GLN A 164 -18.73 -3.58 19.46
N PRO A 165 -19.58 -3.58 20.52
CA PRO A 165 -20.68 -4.55 20.68
C PRO A 165 -21.92 -4.28 19.81
N GLN A 166 -22.16 -3.06 19.34
CA GLN A 166 -23.23 -2.71 18.39
C GLN A 166 -22.90 -1.34 17.78
N ASN A 167 -22.52 -1.25 16.49
CA ASN A 167 -22.91 -0.19 15.56
C ASN A 167 -22.17 -0.25 14.21
N GLU A 168 -22.85 0.32 13.21
CA GLU A 168 -22.50 0.42 11.80
C GLU A 168 -21.13 1.06 11.57
N LEU A 169 -20.33 0.40 10.73
CA LEU A 169 -19.00 0.82 10.28
C LEU A 169 -19.01 2.29 9.81
N ASN A 170 -18.48 3.18 10.64
CA ASN A 170 -17.98 4.47 10.16
C ASN A 170 -16.64 4.18 9.49
N VAL A 171 -16.69 3.97 8.17
CA VAL A 171 -15.50 4.03 7.32
C VAL A 171 -14.87 5.39 7.57
N VAL A 172 -13.78 5.41 8.35
CA VAL A 172 -13.01 6.63 8.56
C VAL A 172 -12.57 7.06 7.18
N ASP A 173 -13.05 8.24 6.76
CA ASP A 173 -12.79 8.86 5.47
C ASP A 173 -11.27 8.84 5.23
N VAL A 174 -10.79 7.83 4.49
CA VAL A 174 -9.38 7.71 4.12
C VAL A 174 -9.08 9.00 3.42
N SER A 175 -8.36 9.90 4.09
CA SER A 175 -8.26 11.28 3.63
C SER A 175 -7.87 11.28 2.15
N THR A 176 -8.85 11.54 1.29
CA THR A 176 -8.73 11.50 -0.17
C THR A 176 -7.66 12.47 -0.65
N LYS A 177 -7.21 13.37 0.23
CA LYS A 177 -6.06 14.25 0.13
C LYS A 177 -4.79 13.57 -0.40
N TYR A 178 -4.58 12.28 -0.11
CA TYR A 178 -3.36 11.56 -0.50
C TYR A 178 -3.58 10.43 -1.52
N ALA A 179 -4.83 10.08 -1.84
CA ALA A 179 -5.15 9.03 -2.81
C ALA A 179 -4.59 9.34 -4.21
N GLY A 180 -4.46 10.63 -4.56
CA GLY A 180 -3.86 11.08 -5.81
C GLY A 180 -2.34 10.86 -5.91
N ASP A 181 -1.65 10.54 -4.81
CA ASP A 181 -0.19 10.37 -4.80
C ASP A 181 0.24 8.91 -4.91
N VAL A 182 -0.60 7.96 -4.49
CA VAL A 182 -0.35 6.52 -4.63
C VAL A 182 -0.99 6.00 -5.92
N ASN A 183 -0.31 6.21 -7.04
CA ASN A 183 -0.79 5.73 -8.35
C ASN A 183 0.33 5.23 -9.25
N GLY A 184 -0.04 4.43 -10.27
CA GLY A 184 0.91 3.81 -11.20
C GLY A 184 1.81 4.83 -11.92
N LYS A 185 1.32 6.03 -12.24
CA LYS A 185 2.14 7.06 -12.88
C LYS A 185 3.24 7.58 -11.96
N GLN A 186 3.00 7.70 -10.65
CA GLN A 186 4.05 8.05 -9.70
C GLN A 186 5.01 6.88 -9.47
N GLN A 187 4.48 5.65 -9.34
CA GLN A 187 5.30 4.44 -9.24
C GLN A 187 6.27 4.32 -10.43
N ASP A 188 5.80 4.48 -11.66
CA ASP A 188 6.63 4.37 -12.87
C ASP A 188 7.76 5.41 -12.89
N LYS A 189 7.48 6.63 -12.45
CA LYS A 189 8.49 7.69 -12.34
C LYS A 189 9.53 7.36 -11.28
N ILE A 190 9.10 6.81 -10.14
CA ILE A 190 10.01 6.36 -9.09
C ILE A 190 10.87 5.21 -9.63
N LYS A 191 10.26 4.15 -10.19
CA LYS A 191 10.98 2.99 -10.76
C LYS A 191 12.00 3.41 -11.80
N LYS A 192 11.64 4.34 -12.69
CA LYS A 192 12.56 4.89 -13.68
C LYS A 192 13.76 5.56 -13.01
N PHE A 193 13.53 6.45 -12.04
CA PHE A 193 14.61 7.10 -11.31
C PHE A 193 15.52 6.10 -10.58
N LEU A 194 14.94 5.13 -9.88
CA LEU A 194 15.70 4.10 -9.16
C LEU A 194 16.58 3.30 -10.13
N LYS A 195 16.02 2.88 -11.27
CA LYS A 195 16.76 2.19 -12.33
C LYS A 195 17.89 3.04 -12.89
N ASP A 196 17.61 4.31 -13.21
CA ASP A 196 18.59 5.26 -13.75
C ASP A 196 19.76 5.49 -12.76
N LYS A 197 19.50 5.38 -11.45
CA LYS A 197 20.50 5.52 -10.38
C LYS A 197 21.09 4.20 -9.87
N GLY A 198 20.69 3.06 -10.42
CA GLY A 198 21.16 1.74 -9.99
C GLY A 198 20.77 1.41 -8.53
N ILE A 199 19.62 1.91 -8.08
CA ILE A 199 19.08 1.61 -6.74
C ILE A 199 18.11 0.44 -6.87
N GLU A 200 18.51 -0.72 -6.38
CA GLU A 200 17.66 -1.91 -6.32
C GLU A 200 16.71 -1.84 -5.11
N SER A 201 15.41 -1.95 -5.37
CA SER A 201 14.35 -1.95 -4.36
C SER A 201 13.09 -2.59 -4.93
N ASP A 202 12.41 -3.41 -4.12
CA ASP A 202 11.10 -3.99 -4.42
C ASP A 202 9.94 -3.22 -3.75
N ALA A 203 10.24 -2.25 -2.88
CA ALA A 203 9.24 -1.48 -2.12
C ALA A 203 8.15 -0.81 -2.98
N VAL A 204 8.46 -0.45 -4.23
CA VAL A 204 7.54 0.24 -5.16
C VAL A 204 6.62 -0.74 -5.89
N ASP A 205 6.93 -2.04 -5.82
CA ASP A 205 6.16 -3.14 -6.43
C ASP A 205 5.29 -3.88 -5.39
N LYS A 206 5.33 -3.45 -4.11
CA LYS A 206 4.49 -4.00 -3.04
C LYS A 206 3.04 -3.57 -3.16
#